data_AF-A0A8S0UKX1-F1
#
_entry.id   AF-A0A8S0UKX1-F1
#
_cell.length_a   1.000
_cell.length_b   1.000
_cell.length_c   1.000
_cell.angle_alpha   90.00
_cell.angle_beta   90.00
_cell.angle_gamma   90.00
#
_symmetry.space_group_name_H-M   'P 1'
#
loop_
_entity.id
_entity.type
_entity.pdbx_description
1 polymer ?
#
loop_
_entity_poly.entity_id
_entity_poly.type
_entity_poly.pdbx_seq_one_letter_code
_entity_poly.pdbx_strand_id
1 'polypeptide(L)' 'KLFYEQGVSHMIHELEEDSRGKEMEWALIRLGCRTAVPAVFIRGEFVGSSNTIMTLHLNDSLKKLLKDAGALWL' A
#
# COMPACT_ATOMS: atom_id res chain seq x y z
N LYS A 1 9.44 3.82 5.46
CA LYS A 1 10.78 3.95 4.85
C LYS A 1 10.81 3.50 3.38
N LEU A 2 10.31 2.30 3.06
CA LEU A 2 10.33 1.72 1.71
C LEU A 2 9.93 2.68 0.57
N PHE A 3 8.73 3.26 0.59
CA PHE A 3 8.28 4.11 -0.52
C PHE A 3 9.03 5.45 -0.63
N TYR A 4 9.42 6.05 0.50
CA TYR A 4 10.28 7.23 0.53
C TYR A 4 11.64 6.96 -0.13
N GLU A 5 12.27 5.81 0.15
CA GLU A 5 13.57 5.43 -0.43
C GLU A 5 13.50 5.16 -1.93
N GLN A 6 12.31 4.87 -2.47
CA GLN A 6 12.10 4.66 -3.92
C GLN A 6 11.80 5.97 -4.67
N GLY A 7 11.71 7.13 -3.99
CA GLY A 7 11.36 8.40 -4.63
C GLY A 7 9.92 8.47 -5.16
N VAL A 8 9.02 7.67 -4.58
CA VAL A 8 7.62 7.58 -4.98
C VAL A 8 6.78 8.64 -4.26
N SER A 9 5.90 9.31 -4.98
CA SER A 9 4.85 10.14 -4.35
C SER A 9 3.77 9.22 -3.77
N HIS A 10 3.58 9.27 -2.45
CA HIS A 10 2.61 8.43 -1.76
C HIS A 10 1.83 9.22 -0.71
N MET A 11 0.64 8.72 -0.35
CA MET A 11 -0.18 9.25 0.74
C MET A 11 -0.27 8.21 1.85
N ILE A 12 -0.12 8.65 3.10
CA ILE A 12 -0.28 7.80 4.29
C ILE A 12 -1.57 8.21 4.98
N HIS A 13 -2.42 7.23 5.28
CA HIS A 13 -3.63 7.42 6.06
C HIS A 13 -3.49 6.64 7.38
N GLU A 14 -3.27 7.37 8.46
CA GLU A 14 -3.19 6.79 9.81
C GLU A 14 -4.62 6.55 10.32
N LEU A 15 -5.05 5.28 10.35
CA LEU A 15 -6.42 4.95 10.74
C LEU A 15 -6.72 5.26 12.20
N GLU A 16 -5.70 5.23 13.07
CA GLU A 16 -5.84 5.53 14.50
C GLU A 16 -6.27 6.98 14.75
N GLU A 17 -5.99 7.88 13.81
CA GLU A 17 -6.30 9.32 13.91
C GLU A 17 -7.58 9.72 13.15
N ASP A 18 -8.15 8.82 12.33
CA ASP A 18 -9.39 9.10 11.59
C ASP A 18 -10.62 8.65 12.40
N SER A 19 -11.60 9.54 12.52
CA SER A 19 -12.91 9.25 13.13
C SER A 19 -13.63 8.01 12.57
N ARG A 20 -13.31 7.62 11.32
CA ARG A 20 -13.85 6.45 10.59
C ARG A 20 -12.85 5.29 10.52
N GLY A 21 -11.75 5.37 11.28
CA GLY A 21 -10.64 4.42 11.21
C GLY A 21 -11.09 2.99 11.45
N LYS A 22 -11.98 2.79 12.43
CA LYS A 22 -12.54 1.47 12.75
C LYS A 22 -13.31 0.90 11.56
N GLU A 23 -14.20 1.67 10.94
CA GLU A 23 -14.94 1.26 9.74
C GLU A 23 -14.01 0.91 8.58
N MET A 24 -12.91 1.67 8.41
CA MET A 24 -11.88 1.39 7.42
C MET A 24 -11.16 0.06 7.71
N GLU A 25 -10.78 -0.23 8.96
CA GLU A 25 -10.19 -1.51 9.35
C GLU A 25 -11.10 -2.70 8.98
N TRP A 26 -12.40 -2.61 9.29
CA TRP A 26 -13.37 -3.64 8.92
C TRP A 26 -13.47 -3.82 7.41
N ALA A 27 -13.46 -2.74 6.64
CA ALA A 27 -13.48 -2.79 5.19
C ALA A 27 -12.21 -3.44 4.62
N LEU A 28 -11.04 -3.12 5.17
CA LEU A 28 -9.75 -3.70 4.76
C LEU A 28 -9.70 -5.20 5.06
N ILE A 29 -10.21 -5.64 6.22
CA ILE A 29 -10.33 -7.07 6.53
C ILE A 29 -11.21 -7.78 5.51
N ARG A 30 -12.36 -7.19 5.14
CA ARG A 30 -13.28 -7.74 4.12
C ARG A 30 -12.68 -7.79 2.73
N LEU A 31 -11.75 -6.88 2.42
CA LEU A 31 -10.96 -6.88 1.18
C LEU A 31 -9.82 -7.91 1.18
N GLY A 32 -9.59 -8.62 2.29
CA GLY A 32 -8.56 -9.65 2.43
C GLY A 32 -7.29 -9.20 3.15
N CYS A 33 -7.23 -7.98 3.68
CA CYS A 33 -6.13 -7.53 4.53
C CYS A 33 -6.27 -8.14 5.94
N ARG A 34 -5.62 -9.29 6.17
CA ARG A 34 -5.72 -10.04 7.43
C ARG A 34 -5.32 -9.26 8.70
N THR A 35 -4.41 -8.31 8.58
CA THR A 35 -3.92 -7.49 9.72
C THR A 35 -4.50 -6.08 9.73
N ALA A 36 -5.48 -5.77 8.86
CA ALA A 36 -6.03 -4.45 8.55
C ALA A 36 -4.99 -3.45 8.01
N VAL A 37 -3.86 -3.27 8.69
CA VAL A 37 -2.76 -2.37 8.32
C VAL A 37 -1.39 -3.07 8.36
N PRO A 38 -0.40 -2.57 7.59
CA PRO A 38 -0.57 -1.60 6.51
C PRO A 38 -1.32 -2.25 5.33
N ALA A 39 -2.23 -1.50 4.71
CA ALA A 39 -2.87 -1.87 3.45
C ALA A 39 -2.39 -0.92 2.36
N VAL A 40 -1.74 -1.45 1.33
CA VAL A 40 -1.18 -0.65 0.25
C VAL A 40 -2.05 -0.72 -0.98
N PHE A 41 -2.42 0.45 -1.48
CA PHE A 41 -3.15 0.62 -2.71
C PHE A 41 -2.25 1.29 -3.75
N ILE A 42 -2.32 0.82 -4.99
CA ILE A 42 -1.64 1.43 -6.13
C ILE A 42 -2.70 1.65 -7.21
N ARG A 43 -2.83 2.88 -7.72
CA ARG A 43 -3.88 3.26 -8.70
C ARG A 43 -5.31 2.94 -8.20
N GLY A 44 -5.53 3.02 -6.89
CA GLY A 44 -6.82 2.69 -6.26
C GLY A 44 -7.09 1.20 -6.06
N GLU A 45 -6.22 0.32 -6.57
CA GLU A 45 -6.35 -1.14 -6.41
C GLU A 45 -5.59 -1.62 -5.19
N PHE A 46 -6.20 -2.54 -4.43
CA PHE A 46 -5.55 -3.17 -3.27
C PHE A 46 -4.46 -4.13 -3.74
N VAL A 47 -3.20 -3.81 -3.45
CA VAL A 47 -2.04 -4.63 -3.86
C VAL A 47 -1.64 -5.61 -2.77
N GLY A 48 -1.78 -5.23 -1.50
CA GLY A 48 -1.58 -6.15 -0.38
C GLY A 48 -1.08 -5.49 0.89
N SER A 49 -0.77 -6.33 1.86
CA SER A 49 -0.18 -5.94 3.14
C SER A 49 1.35 -5.96 3.10
N SER A 50 1.99 -5.68 4.24
CA SER A 50 3.45 -5.59 4.38
C SER A 50 4.20 -6.75 3.70
N ASN A 51 3.78 -7.99 3.94
CA ASN A 51 4.45 -9.18 3.40
C ASN A 51 4.39 -9.21 1.86
N THR A 52 3.21 -8.96 1.28
CA THR A 52 3.02 -8.93 -0.17
C THR A 52 3.90 -7.84 -0.80
N ILE A 53 3.91 -6.64 -0.22
CA ILE A 53 4.71 -5.53 -0.71
C ILE A 53 6.20 -5.81 -0.61
N MET A 54 6.66 -6.44 0.47
CA MET A 54 8.05 -6.85 0.61
C MET A 54 8.44 -7.91 -0.42
N THR A 55 7.60 -8.91 -0.66
CA THR A 55 7.83 -9.91 -1.73
C THR A 55 7.93 -9.26 -3.11
N LEU A 56 7.02 -8.33 -3.42
CA LEU A 56 7.05 -7.57 -4.68
C LEU A 56 8.30 -6.68 -4.79
N HIS A 57 8.79 -6.16 -3.67
CA HIS A 57 10.02 -5.38 -3.64
C HIS A 57 11.24 -6.25 -3.95
N LEU A 58 11.33 -7.42 -3.30
CA LEU A 58 12.45 -8.36 -3.47
C LEU A 58 12.53 -8.99 -4.87
N ASN A 59 11.40 -9.09 -5.57
CA ASN A 59 11.36 -9.63 -6.94
C ASN A 59 11.27 -8.54 -8.02
N ASP A 60 11.56 -7.28 -7.67
CA ASP A 60 11.49 -6.07 -8.50
C ASP A 60 10.12 -5.75 -9.14
N SER A 61 9.08 -6.57 -8.92
CA SER A 61 7.74 -6.34 -9.49
C SER A 61 7.07 -5.09 -8.92
N LEU A 62 7.42 -4.68 -7.69
CA LEU A 62 6.91 -3.45 -7.09
C LEU A 62 7.30 -2.22 -7.91
N LYS A 63 8.54 -2.15 -8.39
CA LYS A 63 8.98 -1.03 -9.25
C LYS A 63 8.20 -0.99 -10.54
N LYS A 64 7.95 -2.15 -11.16
CA LYS A 64 7.13 -2.24 -12.37
C LYS A 64 5.72 -1.71 -12.14
N LEU A 65 5.05 -2.15 -11.05
CA LEU A 65 3.71 -1.66 -10.70
C LEU A 65 3.68 -0.13 -10.47
N LEU A 66 4.72 0.42 -9.83
CA LEU A 66 4.81 1.85 -9.57
C LEU A 66 5.05 2.67 -10.85
N LYS A 67 5.88 2.17 -11.77
CA LYS A 67 6.07 2.78 -13.10
C LYS A 67 4.78 2.72 -13.91
N ASP A 68 4.13 1.57 -13.96
CA ASP A 68 2.86 1.38 -14.65
C ASP A 68 1.78 2.29 -14.06
N ALA A 69 1.82 2.58 -12.76
CA ALA A 69 0.92 3.53 -12.10
C ALA A 69 1.30 5.02 -12.29
N GLY A 70 2.42 5.32 -12.94
CA GLY A 70 2.93 6.70 -13.08
C GLY A 70 3.46 7.31 -11.77
N ALA A 71 3.65 6.47 -10.74
CA ALA A 71 4.13 6.88 -9.42
C ALA A 71 5.66 6.92 -9.33
N LEU A 72 6.37 6.34 -10.32
CA LEU A 72 7.81 6.30 -10.44
C LEU A 72 8.24 6.58 -11.89
N TRP A 73 9.20 7.50 -12.09
CA TRP A 73 9.59 8.02 -13.42
C TRP A 73 11.00 7.63 -13.91
N LEU A 74 11.75 6.84 -13.13
CA LEU A 74 13.04 6.23 -13.52
C LEU A 74 12.81 4.78 -13.92
#